data_AF-A0A969D811-F1
#
_entry.id   AF-A0A969D811-F1
#
_cell.length_a   1.000
_cell.length_b   1.000
_cell.length_c   1.000
_cell.angle_alpha   90.00
_cell.angle_beta   90.00
_cell.angle_gamma   90.00
#
_symmetry.space_group_name_H-M   'P 1'
#
loop_
_entity.id
_entity.type
_entity.pdbx_description
1 polymer ?
#
loop_
_entity_poly.entity_id
_entity_poly.type
_entity_poly.pdbx_seq_one_letter_code
_entity_poly.pdbx_strand_id
1 'polypeptide(L)'
;MTSQKSPRKFNGRGYRQVQRSNSERRSQLPKADQTWLKQKGYKNVGWDSVVKLYQKIEQLLAHIADDEPTLEDLFLQADRIGKRYQSDEEIQAFDQQLAQEVNAISEIVDRQFPEEDSESVDYRRGAAVRVRKNVRLKKHS
;
A
#
# COMPACT_ATOMS: atom_id res chain seq x y z
N MET A 1 -48.11 -37.08 -16.11
CA MET A 1 -46.77 -36.82 -15.57
C MET A 1 -46.47 -35.34 -15.72
N THR A 2 -46.53 -34.55 -14.65
CA THR A 2 -46.20 -33.12 -14.69
C THR A 2 -44.69 -32.97 -14.55
N SER A 3 -44.02 -32.63 -15.64
CA SER A 3 -42.59 -32.27 -15.65
C SER A 3 -42.37 -31.07 -14.73
N GLN A 4 -41.73 -31.29 -13.58
CA GLN A 4 -41.34 -30.21 -12.68
C GLN A 4 -40.25 -29.38 -13.37
N LYS A 5 -40.61 -28.19 -13.87
CA LYS A 5 -39.64 -27.21 -14.38
C LYS A 5 -38.74 -26.79 -13.23
N SER A 6 -37.44 -27.03 -13.37
CA SER A 6 -36.43 -26.58 -12.42
C SER A 6 -36.49 -25.05 -12.26
N PRO A 7 -36.40 -24.52 -11.03
CA PRO A 7 -36.46 -23.09 -10.80
C PRO A 7 -35.27 -22.39 -11.47
N ARG A 8 -35.54 -21.26 -12.14
CA ARG A 8 -34.48 -20.43 -12.74
C ARG A 8 -33.51 -19.96 -11.65
N LYS A 9 -32.22 -20.12 -11.91
CA LYS A 9 -31.12 -19.68 -11.05
C LYS A 9 -30.17 -18.78 -11.83
N PHE A 10 -29.54 -17.86 -11.12
CA PHE A 10 -28.52 -16.96 -11.66
C PHE A 10 -27.33 -17.00 -10.69
N ASN A 11 -26.15 -17.37 -11.18
CA ASN A 11 -24.95 -17.62 -10.36
C ASN A 11 -25.23 -18.55 -9.17
N GLY A 12 -26.00 -19.63 -9.39
CA GLY A 12 -26.42 -20.56 -8.34
C GLY A 12 -27.49 -20.04 -7.37
N ARG A 13 -27.87 -18.77 -7.45
CA ARG A 13 -28.83 -18.10 -6.56
C ARG A 13 -30.24 -18.04 -7.16
N GLY A 14 -31.25 -18.14 -6.31
CA GLY A 14 -32.65 -17.94 -6.68
C GLY A 14 -33.06 -16.47 -6.68
N TYR A 15 -34.27 -16.18 -7.19
CA TYR A 15 -34.77 -14.80 -7.39
C TYR A 15 -34.67 -13.93 -6.14
N ARG A 16 -35.17 -14.42 -5.01
CA ARG A 16 -35.17 -13.67 -3.75
C ARG A 16 -33.76 -13.39 -3.25
N GLN A 17 -32.82 -14.29 -3.48
CA GLN A 17 -31.42 -14.11 -3.07
C GLN A 17 -30.75 -13.03 -3.92
N VAL A 18 -30.92 -13.08 -5.25
CA VAL A 18 -30.39 -12.04 -6.14
C VAL A 18 -31.05 -10.68 -5.85
N GLN A 19 -32.37 -10.67 -5.61
CA GLN A 19 -33.10 -9.47 -5.25
C GLN A 19 -32.59 -8.83 -3.95
N ARG A 20 -32.34 -9.62 -2.90
CA ARG A 20 -31.75 -9.12 -1.64
C ARG A 20 -30.34 -8.59 -1.87
N SER A 21 -29.51 -9.34 -2.59
CA SER A 21 -28.13 -8.94 -2.92
C SER A 21 -28.10 -7.62 -3.68
N ASN A 22 -29.02 -7.40 -4.63
CA ASN A 22 -29.14 -6.13 -5.33
C ASN A 22 -29.48 -4.98 -4.38
N SER A 23 -30.41 -5.16 -3.44
CA SER A 23 -30.77 -4.09 -2.50
C SER A 23 -29.58 -3.70 -1.61
N GLU A 24 -28.87 -4.70 -1.08
CA GLU A 24 -27.71 -4.51 -0.23
C GLU A 24 -26.55 -3.85 -0.98
N ARG A 25 -26.14 -4.42 -2.12
CA ARG A 25 -25.03 -3.88 -2.92
C ARG A 25 -25.34 -2.53 -3.53
N ARG A 26 -26.60 -2.27 -3.88
CA ARG A 26 -27.00 -0.93 -4.32
C ARG A 26 -26.81 0.14 -3.26
N SER A 27 -26.96 -0.19 -1.98
CA SER A 27 -26.70 0.77 -0.90
C SER A 27 -25.22 1.08 -0.71
N GLN A 28 -24.32 0.22 -1.21
CA GLN A 28 -22.86 0.42 -1.20
C GLN A 28 -22.39 1.36 -2.32
N LEU A 29 -23.20 1.55 -3.37
CA LEU A 29 -22.87 2.47 -4.45
C LEU A 29 -22.96 3.94 -3.99
N PRO A 30 -22.14 4.85 -4.56
CA PRO A 30 -22.30 6.29 -4.41
C PRO A 30 -23.71 6.76 -4.75
N LYS A 31 -24.18 7.83 -4.08
CA LYS A 31 -25.54 8.37 -4.29
C LYS A 31 -25.80 8.77 -5.74
N ALA A 32 -24.77 9.23 -6.46
CA ALA A 32 -24.85 9.56 -7.88
C ALA A 32 -25.27 8.33 -8.71
N ASP A 33 -24.56 7.20 -8.54
CA ASP A 33 -24.84 5.95 -9.25
C ASP A 33 -26.18 5.34 -8.87
N GLN A 34 -26.55 5.41 -7.59
CA GLN A 34 -27.87 4.97 -7.14
C GLN A 34 -29.00 5.71 -7.86
N THR A 35 -28.81 7.02 -8.07
CA THR A 35 -29.76 7.90 -8.76
C THR A 35 -29.75 7.64 -10.26
N TRP A 36 -28.56 7.47 -10.86
CA TRP A 36 -28.39 7.10 -12.25
C TRP A 36 -29.12 5.79 -12.59
N LEU A 37 -29.01 4.77 -11.72
CA LEU A 37 -29.73 3.51 -11.88
C LEU A 37 -31.25 3.71 -11.86
N LYS A 38 -31.78 4.64 -11.05
CA LYS A 38 -33.22 4.98 -11.06
C LYS A 38 -33.62 5.64 -12.37
N GLN A 39 -32.85 6.64 -12.81
CA GLN A 39 -33.12 7.41 -14.03
C GLN A 39 -33.08 6.52 -15.28
N LYS A 40 -32.16 5.55 -15.33
CA LYS A 40 -32.06 4.57 -16.43
C LYS A 40 -33.07 3.42 -16.30
N GLY A 41 -33.93 3.42 -15.30
CA GLY A 41 -35.03 2.47 -15.17
C GLY A 41 -34.62 1.08 -14.69
N TYR A 42 -33.47 0.92 -14.02
CA TYR A 42 -33.10 -0.37 -13.45
C TYR A 42 -33.99 -0.69 -12.24
N LYS A 43 -34.74 -1.79 -12.34
CA LYS A 43 -35.73 -2.22 -11.35
C LYS A 43 -35.32 -3.52 -10.68
N ASN A 44 -35.52 -3.61 -9.37
CA ASN A 44 -35.28 -4.83 -8.60
C ASN A 44 -36.53 -5.73 -8.52
N VAL A 45 -37.27 -5.83 -9.62
CA VAL A 45 -38.50 -6.62 -9.74
C VAL A 45 -38.58 -7.29 -11.11
N GLY A 46 -39.00 -8.56 -11.13
CA GLY A 46 -39.00 -9.39 -12.34
C GLY A 46 -37.62 -9.99 -12.62
N TRP A 47 -37.58 -11.27 -13.04
CA TRP A 47 -36.35 -12.05 -13.11
C TRP A 47 -35.27 -11.38 -13.97
N ASP A 48 -35.58 -11.03 -15.22
CA ASP A 48 -34.60 -10.48 -16.16
C ASP A 48 -34.09 -9.10 -15.72
N SER A 49 -34.97 -8.26 -15.17
CA SER A 49 -34.61 -6.95 -14.63
C SER A 49 -33.70 -7.05 -13.41
N VAL A 50 -33.98 -8.00 -12.50
CA VAL A 50 -33.16 -8.27 -11.31
C VAL A 50 -31.76 -8.73 -11.71
N VAL A 51 -31.65 -9.59 -12.73
CA VAL A 51 -30.36 -10.04 -13.25
C VAL A 51 -29.59 -8.89 -13.92
N LYS A 52 -30.26 -8.08 -14.76
CA LYS A 52 -29.64 -6.90 -15.39
C LYS A 52 -29.17 -5.87 -14.36
N LEU A 53 -29.97 -5.61 -13.32
CA LEU A 53 -29.59 -4.73 -12.23
C LEU A 53 -28.37 -5.28 -11.49
N TYR A 54 -28.33 -6.58 -11.20
CA TYR A 54 -27.18 -7.21 -10.56
C TYR A 54 -25.91 -6.98 -11.36
N GLN A 55 -25.93 -7.31 -12.65
CA GLN A 55 -24.77 -7.13 -13.54
C GLN A 55 -24.33 -5.68 -13.59
N LYS A 56 -25.27 -4.72 -13.60
CA LYS A 56 -24.91 -3.30 -13.65
C LYS A 56 -24.33 -2.80 -12.32
N ILE A 57 -24.85 -3.27 -11.19
CA ILE A 57 -24.28 -2.95 -9.87
C ILE A 57 -22.85 -3.49 -9.79
N GLU A 58 -22.60 -4.73 -10.22
CA GLU A 58 -21.24 -5.31 -10.24
C GLU A 58 -20.28 -4.47 -11.09
N GLN A 59 -20.71 -4.02 -12.27
CA GLN A 59 -19.89 -3.17 -13.13
C GLN A 59 -19.54 -1.84 -12.46
N LEU A 60 -20.50 -1.20 -11.78
CA LEU A 60 -20.27 0.07 -11.09
C LEU A 60 -19.34 -0.10 -9.89
N LEU A 61 -19.52 -1.18 -9.11
CA LEU A 61 -18.64 -1.48 -7.99
C LEU A 61 -17.20 -1.80 -8.44
N ALA A 62 -17.04 -2.51 -9.56
CA ALA A 62 -15.71 -2.77 -10.13
C ALA A 62 -15.01 -1.47 -10.51
N HIS A 63 -15.71 -0.55 -11.19
CA HIS A 63 -15.15 0.75 -11.56
C HIS A 63 -14.75 1.60 -10.35
N ILE A 64 -15.52 1.54 -9.26
CA ILE A 64 -15.18 2.24 -8.02
C ILE A 64 -13.92 1.64 -7.39
N ALA A 65 -13.77 0.32 -7.41
CA ALA A 65 -12.58 -0.33 -6.90
C ALA A 65 -11.33 0.00 -7.73
N ASP A 66 -11.50 0.19 -9.05
CA ASP A 66 -10.41 0.62 -9.94
C ASP A 66 -10.05 2.12 -9.74
N ASP A 67 -11.02 2.95 -9.35
CA ASP A 67 -10.85 4.39 -9.10
C ASP A 67 -10.46 4.74 -7.65
N GLU A 68 -10.44 3.77 -6.74
CA GLU A 68 -10.06 4.03 -5.34
C GLU A 68 -8.56 4.33 -5.29
N PRO A 69 -8.15 5.53 -4.85
CA PRO A 69 -6.74 5.91 -4.85
C PRO A 69 -5.96 4.94 -3.98
N THR A 70 -4.82 4.47 -4.50
CA THR A 70 -3.95 3.59 -3.73
C THR A 70 -3.42 4.32 -2.49
N LEU A 71 -2.90 3.58 -1.52
CA LEU A 71 -2.23 4.18 -0.35
C LEU A 71 -1.10 5.13 -0.76
N GLU A 72 -0.39 4.80 -1.85
CA GLU A 72 0.66 5.65 -2.41
C GLU A 72 0.08 6.94 -3.00
N ASP A 73 -1.03 6.86 -3.74
CA ASP A 73 -1.72 8.05 -4.26
C ASP A 73 -2.21 8.96 -3.12
N LEU A 74 -2.75 8.38 -2.06
CA LEU A 74 -3.16 9.11 -0.86
C LEU A 74 -1.96 9.76 -0.16
N PHE A 75 -0.82 9.08 -0.08
CA PHE A 75 0.40 9.61 0.53
C PHE A 75 0.96 10.79 -0.28
N LEU A 76 1.02 10.67 -1.61
CA LEU A 76 1.43 11.76 -2.50
C LEU A 76 0.47 12.95 -2.43
N GLN A 77 -0.83 12.69 -2.32
CA GLN A 77 -1.82 13.76 -2.12
C GLN A 77 -1.64 14.43 -0.76
N ALA A 78 -1.40 13.68 0.31
CA ALA A 78 -1.16 14.21 1.65
C ALA A 78 0.11 15.08 1.69
N ASP A 79 1.20 14.64 1.07
CA ASP A 79 2.44 15.43 0.94
C ASP A 79 2.21 16.75 0.19
N ARG A 80 1.47 16.70 -0.92
CA ARG A 80 1.05 17.90 -1.66
C ARG A 80 0.15 18.83 -0.84
N ILE A 81 -0.72 18.27 0.00
CA ILE A 81 -1.57 19.05 0.91
C ILE A 81 -0.73 19.69 2.02
N GLY A 82 0.23 18.97 2.60
CA GLY A 82 1.15 19.50 3.61
C GLY A 82 1.87 20.75 3.10
N LYS A 83 2.42 20.69 1.89
CA LYS A 83 3.05 21.83 1.21
C LYS A 83 2.11 23.00 0.90
N ARG A 84 0.79 22.76 0.85
CA ARG A 84 -0.20 23.82 0.55
C ARG A 84 -0.51 24.72 1.75
N TYR A 85 -0.24 24.25 2.97
CA TYR A 85 -0.52 24.97 4.21
C TYR A 85 0.74 25.41 4.95
N GLN A 86 1.91 25.01 4.47
CA GLN A 86 3.20 25.47 4.97
C GLN A 86 3.67 26.64 4.11
N SER A 87 4.19 27.66 4.78
CA SER A 87 4.93 28.74 4.12
C SER A 87 6.33 28.27 3.70
N ASP A 88 6.92 28.93 2.71
CA ASP A 88 8.29 28.64 2.26
C ASP A 88 9.31 28.75 3.40
N GLU A 89 9.07 29.65 4.36
CA GLU A 89 9.92 29.85 5.54
C GLU A 89 9.85 28.64 6.50
N GLU A 90 8.66 28.08 6.73
CA GLU A 90 8.47 26.90 7.58
C GLU A 90 9.11 25.65 6.96
N ILE A 91 8.99 25.51 5.64
CA ILE A 91 9.64 24.42 4.89
C ILE A 91 11.17 24.53 5.02
N GLN A 92 11.72 25.72 4.77
CA GLN A 92 13.16 25.93 4.90
C GLN A 92 13.67 25.73 6.33
N ALA A 93 12.92 26.18 7.34
CA ALA A 93 13.27 25.98 8.74
C ALA A 93 13.32 24.49 9.10
N PHE A 94 12.33 23.72 8.63
CA PHE A 94 12.31 22.27 8.81
C PHE A 94 13.48 21.59 8.11
N ASP A 95 13.74 21.92 6.84
CA ASP A 95 14.84 21.33 6.06
C ASP A 95 16.21 21.62 6.69
N GLN A 96 16.40 22.83 7.23
CA GLN A 96 17.62 23.19 7.95
C GLN A 96 17.79 22.36 9.24
N GLN A 97 16.72 22.20 10.03
CA GLN A 97 16.76 21.37 11.24
C GLN A 97 17.04 19.90 10.90
N LEU A 98 16.38 19.37 9.87
CA LEU A 98 16.60 18.00 9.41
C LEU A 98 18.04 17.79 8.95
N ALA A 99 18.61 18.72 8.18
CA ALA A 99 20.00 18.64 7.74
C ALA A 99 20.98 18.66 8.92
N GLN A 100 20.72 19.46 9.96
CA GLN A 100 21.54 19.49 11.17
C GLN A 100 21.52 18.15 11.90
N GLU A 101 20.35 17.57 12.10
CA GLU A 101 20.19 16.27 12.75
C GLU A 101 20.85 15.14 11.94
N VAL A 102 20.67 15.14 10.61
CA VAL A 102 21.31 14.15 9.72
C VAL A 102 22.84 14.26 9.79
N ASN A 103 23.39 15.47 9.80
CA ASN A 103 24.83 15.66 9.95
C ASN A 103 25.32 15.18 11.33
N ALA A 104 24.60 15.49 12.40
CA ALA A 104 24.94 15.01 13.74
C ALA A 104 24.94 13.47 13.82
N ILE A 105 23.97 12.83 13.17
CA ILE A 105 23.93 11.37 13.04
C ILE A 105 25.14 10.87 12.24
N SER A 106 25.48 11.51 11.11
CA SER A 106 26.64 11.14 10.30
C SER A 106 27.93 11.19 11.13
N GLU A 107 28.14 12.25 11.91
CA GLU A 107 29.32 12.36 12.78
C GLU A 107 29.39 11.26 13.85
N ILE A 108 28.23 10.84 14.38
CA ILE A 108 28.16 9.71 15.32
C ILE A 108 28.48 8.40 14.61
N VAL A 109 27.96 8.20 13.40
CA VAL A 109 28.25 7.02 12.58
C VAL A 109 29.74 6.95 12.27
N ASP A 110 30.35 8.03 11.80
CA ASP A 110 31.79 8.10 11.50
C ASP A 110 32.65 7.83 12.74
N ARG A 111 32.19 8.28 13.92
CA ARG A 111 32.87 8.01 15.20
C ARG A 111 32.73 6.55 15.64
N GLN A 112 31.59 5.91 15.39
CA GLN A 112 31.34 4.51 15.77
C GLN A 112 31.97 3.51 14.78
N PHE A 113 32.09 3.91 13.53
CA PHE A 113 32.67 3.13 12.45
C PHE A 113 33.82 3.91 11.82
N PRO A 114 34.92 4.15 12.55
CA PRO A 114 36.11 4.72 11.93
C PRO A 114 36.53 3.78 10.81
N GLU A 115 36.76 4.33 9.61
CA GLU A 115 37.32 3.54 8.52
C GLU A 115 38.72 3.08 8.94
N GLU A 116 38.82 1.88 9.51
CA GLU A 116 40.09 1.18 9.62
C GLU A 116 40.53 0.85 8.20
N ASP A 117 41.74 1.27 7.84
CA ASP A 117 42.44 0.80 6.64
C ASP A 117 42.34 -0.72 6.63
N SER A 118 41.46 -1.26 5.78
CA SER A 118 41.27 -2.69 5.66
C SER A 118 42.59 -3.30 5.19
N GLU A 119 43.32 -3.93 6.12
CA GLU A 119 44.51 -4.72 5.78
C GLU A 119 44.08 -5.83 4.82
N SER A 120 44.33 -5.61 3.53
CA SER A 120 44.08 -6.61 2.50
C SER A 120 45.02 -7.79 2.72
N VAL A 121 44.49 -8.88 3.27
CA VAL A 121 45.21 -10.14 3.37
C VAL A 121 45.37 -10.71 1.96
N ASP A 122 46.57 -10.62 1.40
CA ASP A 122 46.92 -11.26 0.13
C ASP A 122 47.06 -12.78 0.34
N TYR A 123 45.99 -13.53 0.05
CA TYR A 123 45.95 -15.00 0.15
C TYR A 123 46.77 -15.72 -0.94
N ARG A 124 47.50 -15.00 -1.80
CA ARG A 124 48.24 -15.62 -2.92
C ARG A 124 49.52 -16.37 -2.54
N ARG A 125 49.89 -16.47 -1.26
CA ARG A 125 51.06 -17.26 -0.85
C ARG A 125 50.77 -18.18 0.33
N GLY A 126 50.42 -19.42 0.00
CA GLY A 126 50.38 -20.50 0.96
C GLY A 126 51.75 -20.74 1.61
N ALA A 127 51.69 -21.02 2.92
CA ALA A 127 52.68 -21.66 3.78
C ALA A 127 53.69 -20.81 4.59
N ALA A 128 53.60 -21.05 5.91
CA ALA A 128 54.57 -20.88 6.99
C ALA A 128 54.75 -19.50 7.66
N VAL A 129 53.75 -19.09 8.45
CA VAL A 129 53.95 -18.09 9.51
C VAL A 129 54.58 -18.76 10.73
N ARG A 130 55.89 -18.56 10.94
CA ARG A 130 56.56 -18.88 12.20
C ARG A 130 56.18 -17.82 13.25
N VAL A 131 55.40 -18.24 14.25
CA VAL A 131 55.14 -17.45 15.46
C VAL A 131 56.46 -17.24 16.21
N ARG A 132 56.96 -15.99 16.22
CA ARG A 132 58.04 -15.58 17.12
C ARG A 132 57.43 -14.99 18.39
N LYS A 133 57.53 -15.72 19.50
CA LYS A 133 57.31 -15.18 20.85
C LYS A 133 58.42 -14.18 21.14
N ASN A 134 58.07 -12.92 21.43
CA ASN A 134 58.92 -12.05 22.22
C ASN A 134 58.22 -11.66 23.51
N VAL A 135 58.92 -11.99 24.60
CA VAL A 135 58.54 -11.83 25.99
C VAL A 135 59.06 -10.47 26.48
N ARG A 136 58.14 -9.66 27.02
CA ARG A 136 58.25 -8.78 28.22
C ARG A 136 59.29 -7.63 28.22
N LEU A 137 58.83 -6.42 28.56
CA LEU A 137 59.26 -5.71 29.78
C LEU A 137 58.37 -4.49 30.09
N LYS A 138 57.66 -4.58 31.23
CA LYS A 138 57.15 -3.43 31.96
C LYS A 138 58.33 -2.56 32.39
N LYS A 139 58.19 -1.24 32.32
CA LYS A 139 58.69 -0.33 33.36
C LYS A 139 57.86 0.94 33.39
N HIS A 140 57.29 1.19 34.57
CA HIS A 140 56.79 2.48 35.02
C HIS A 140 57.91 3.52 34.96
N SER A 141 57.60 4.74 34.54
CA SER A 141 57.57 5.90 35.44
C SER A 141 56.89 7.08 34.76
#